data_AF-A0A1Q6HQC5-F1
#
_entry.id   AF-A0A1Q6HQC5-F1
#
_cell.length_a   1.000
_cell.length_b   1.000
_cell.length_c   1.000
_cell.angle_alpha   90.00
_cell.angle_beta   90.00
_cell.angle_gamma   90.00
#
_symmetry.space_group_name_H-M   'P 1'
#
loop_
_entity.id
_entity.type
_entity.pdbx_description
1 polymer ?
#
loop_
_entity_poly.entity_id
_entity_poly.type
_entity_poly.pdbx_seq_one_letter_code
_entity_poly.pdbx_strand_id
1 'polypeptide(L)'
;MKRGFYILLIMCTAIMVVSCDKTKSYTDMLKAQEKAIDRLRADSGLVFLEEFPTDSIFKENEFVELDNGVYLNIVNKGNSERAVLGQTAIRSRFIARMFMENSSMGTGTVDLLGPNSNGTHPVEFRYGYYTSLNPDYSYTWDMFICEGLGAGLPYVGDSAVVKLIVPFKLMSSDFQSSGTPVFFEKVKYTFIK
;
A
#
# COMPACT_ATOMS: atom_id res chain seq x y z
N MET A 1 27.60 27.87 48.52
CA MET A 1 27.26 27.74 47.07
C MET A 1 27.70 26.39 46.47
N LYS A 2 27.53 25.25 47.16
CA LYS A 2 27.90 23.93 46.60
C LYS A 2 26.73 22.95 46.54
N ARG A 3 25.76 23.04 47.46
CA ARG A 3 24.60 22.12 47.51
C ARG A 3 23.55 22.37 46.42
N GLY A 4 23.33 23.62 46.00
CA GLY A 4 22.40 23.94 44.91
C GLY A 4 22.91 23.53 43.52
N PHE A 5 24.23 23.52 43.33
CA PHE A 5 24.85 23.11 42.06
C PHE A 5 24.73 21.60 41.81
N TYR A 6 24.82 20.78 42.88
CA TYR A 6 24.62 19.34 42.77
C TYR A 6 23.15 18.95 42.48
N ILE A 7 22.17 19.71 42.98
CA ILE A 7 20.75 19.46 42.69
C ILE A 7 20.44 19.79 41.21
N LEU A 8 21.02 20.86 40.68
CA LEU A 8 20.88 21.22 39.26
C LEU A 8 21.55 20.17 38.33
N LEU A 9 22.70 19.61 38.74
CA LEU A 9 23.43 18.61 37.97
C LEU A 9 22.73 17.24 37.95
N ILE A 10 22.09 16.83 39.05
CA ILE A 10 21.30 15.59 39.14
C ILE A 10 20.00 15.71 38.31
N MET A 11 19.42 16.91 38.22
CA MET A 11 18.24 17.15 37.40
C MET A 11 18.57 17.18 35.89
N CYS A 12 19.79 17.62 35.51
CA CYS A 12 20.25 17.59 34.13
C CYS A 12 20.64 16.18 33.64
N THR A 13 21.13 15.29 34.52
CA THR A 13 21.44 13.91 34.14
C THR A 13 20.21 13.01 34.05
N ALA A 14 19.12 13.32 34.77
CA ALA A 14 17.86 12.59 34.67
C ALA A 14 17.11 12.81 33.34
N ILE A 15 17.34 13.94 32.66
CA ILE A 15 16.71 14.26 31.37
C ILE A 15 17.39 13.52 30.20
N MET A 16 18.63 13.04 30.36
CA MET A 16 19.36 12.33 29.30
C MET A 16 19.00 10.84 29.16
N VAL A 17 18.07 10.31 29.96
CA VAL A 17 17.69 8.88 29.91
C VAL A 17 16.34 8.63 29.20
N VAL A 18 15.71 9.66 28.64
CA VAL A 18 14.44 9.49 27.90
C VAL A 18 14.46 10.28 26.59
N SER A 19 15.30 9.84 25.65
CA SER A 19 15.00 9.96 24.22
C SER A 19 15.91 9.02 23.43
N CYS A 20 15.77 7.71 23.68
CA CYS A 20 15.90 6.79 22.56
C CYS A 20 14.55 6.87 21.85
N ASP A 21 14.41 7.81 20.91
CA ASP A 21 13.47 7.64 19.80
C ASP A 21 13.85 6.30 19.18
N LYS A 22 13.17 5.22 19.57
CA LYS A 22 13.33 3.92 18.93
C LYS A 22 12.68 4.06 17.56
N THR A 23 13.40 4.70 16.65
CA THR A 23 13.16 4.61 15.21
C THR A 23 13.03 3.12 14.94
N LYS A 24 11.83 2.67 14.52
CA LYS A 24 11.57 1.24 14.27
C LYS A 24 12.62 0.76 13.28
N SER A 25 13.31 -0.33 13.58
CA SER A 25 14.24 -0.90 12.62
C SER A 25 13.46 -1.47 11.43
N TYR A 26 14.11 -1.57 10.27
CA TYR A 26 13.50 -2.21 9.09
C TYR A 26 13.02 -3.64 9.39
N THR A 27 13.78 -4.40 10.19
CA THR A 27 13.39 -5.74 10.65
C THR A 27 12.13 -5.71 11.53
N ASP A 28 11.98 -4.71 12.39
CA ASP A 28 10.76 -4.55 13.19
C ASP A 28 9.55 -4.20 12.31
N MET A 29 9.75 -3.39 11.26
CA MET A 29 8.70 -3.08 10.28
C MET A 29 8.26 -4.34 9.51
N LEU A 30 9.20 -5.18 9.07
CA LEU A 30 8.89 -6.46 8.43
C LEU A 30 8.05 -7.37 9.33
N LYS A 31 8.47 -7.56 10.60
CA LYS A 31 7.71 -8.36 11.57
C LYS A 31 6.32 -7.79 11.87
N ALA A 32 6.21 -6.46 11.94
CA ALA A 32 4.94 -5.79 12.15
C ALA A 32 3.99 -5.98 10.96
N GLN A 33 4.51 -5.89 9.73
CA GLN A 33 3.75 -6.19 8.51
C GLN A 33 3.29 -7.64 8.49
N GLU A 34 4.19 -8.60 8.72
CA GLU A 34 3.86 -10.03 8.73
C GLU A 34 2.71 -10.32 9.70
N LYS A 35 2.83 -9.81 10.94
CA LYS A 35 1.77 -9.90 11.94
C LYS A 35 0.45 -9.25 11.50
N ALA A 36 0.51 -8.12 10.80
CA ALA A 36 -0.69 -7.44 10.30
C ALA A 36 -1.36 -8.27 9.20
N ILE A 37 -0.59 -8.86 8.29
CA ILE A 37 -1.09 -9.74 7.23
C ILE A 37 -1.71 -10.99 7.85
N ASP A 38 -1.05 -11.63 8.82
CA ASP A 38 -1.59 -12.82 9.50
C ASP A 38 -2.93 -12.55 10.20
N ARG A 39 -3.05 -11.40 10.87
CA ARG A 39 -4.33 -10.95 11.43
C ARG A 39 -5.38 -10.73 10.36
N LEU A 40 -5.01 -10.09 9.25
CA LEU A 40 -5.91 -9.94 8.11
C LEU A 40 -6.38 -11.33 7.65
N ARG A 41 -5.49 -12.32 7.49
CA ARG A 41 -5.88 -13.70 7.12
C ARG A 41 -6.89 -14.30 8.09
N ALA A 42 -6.63 -14.18 9.39
CA ALA A 42 -7.48 -14.75 10.44
C ALA A 42 -8.88 -14.12 10.49
N ASP A 43 -8.97 -12.79 10.30
CA ASP A 43 -10.20 -12.04 10.59
C ASP A 43 -11.11 -11.84 9.36
N SER A 44 -10.60 -12.05 8.15
CA SER A 44 -11.28 -11.67 6.90
C SER A 44 -11.88 -12.83 6.09
N GLY A 45 -11.58 -14.08 6.45
CA GLY A 45 -11.99 -15.25 5.66
C GLY A 45 -11.33 -15.34 4.28
N LEU A 46 -10.23 -14.61 4.07
CA LEU A 46 -9.43 -14.67 2.84
C LEU A 46 -8.70 -16.02 2.73
N VAL A 47 -8.66 -16.55 1.52
CA VAL A 47 -8.00 -17.81 1.16
C VAL A 47 -6.77 -17.48 0.33
N PHE A 48 -5.60 -17.93 0.76
CA PHE A 48 -4.34 -17.71 0.05
C PHE A 48 -3.99 -18.99 -0.73
N LEU A 49 -3.98 -18.88 -2.05
CA LEU A 49 -3.68 -19.96 -2.98
C LEU A 49 -2.17 -20.16 -3.09
N GLU A 50 -1.75 -21.41 -3.17
CA GLU A 50 -0.34 -21.77 -3.40
C GLU A 50 0.07 -21.55 -4.86
N GLU A 51 -0.87 -21.70 -5.80
CA GLU A 51 -0.63 -21.57 -7.23
C GLU A 51 -1.59 -20.58 -7.89
N PHE A 52 -1.15 -19.97 -8.99
CA PHE A 52 -1.98 -19.09 -9.79
C PHE A 52 -3.07 -19.90 -10.53
N PRO A 53 -4.36 -19.51 -10.45
CA PRO A 53 -5.44 -20.24 -11.14
C PRO A 53 -5.21 -20.34 -12.65
N THR A 54 -5.34 -21.55 -13.22
CA THR A 54 -4.97 -21.84 -14.62
C THR A 54 -5.73 -20.99 -15.65
N ASP A 55 -6.96 -20.59 -15.35
CA ASP A 55 -7.83 -19.74 -16.17
C ASP A 55 -7.85 -18.27 -15.72
N SER A 56 -7.06 -17.91 -14.71
CA SER A 56 -7.11 -16.62 -14.01
C SER A 56 -8.47 -16.29 -13.38
N ILE A 57 -9.29 -17.31 -13.07
CA ILE A 57 -10.56 -17.14 -12.37
C ILE A 57 -10.34 -17.34 -10.88
N PHE A 58 -10.72 -16.33 -10.10
CA PHE A 58 -10.61 -16.34 -8.64
C PHE A 58 -12.01 -16.30 -8.02
N LYS A 59 -12.21 -16.98 -6.89
CA LYS A 59 -13.32 -16.63 -6.00
C LYS A 59 -13.07 -15.28 -5.35
N GLU A 60 -14.13 -14.66 -4.84
CA GLU A 60 -14.07 -13.30 -4.29
C GLU A 60 -13.05 -13.11 -3.15
N ASN A 61 -12.81 -14.16 -2.36
CA ASN A 61 -11.93 -14.17 -1.20
C ASN A 61 -10.58 -14.85 -1.46
N GLU A 62 -10.30 -15.31 -2.68
CA GLU A 62 -9.06 -16.01 -3.01
C GLU A 62 -7.96 -15.04 -3.45
N PHE A 63 -6.74 -15.22 -2.97
CA PHE A 63 -5.58 -14.41 -3.34
C PHE A 63 -4.41 -15.33 -3.64
N VAL A 64 -3.64 -15.02 -4.68
CA VAL A 64 -2.35 -15.69 -4.93
C VAL A 64 -1.22 -14.72 -4.64
N GLU A 65 -0.14 -15.21 -4.03
CA GLU A 65 1.08 -14.41 -3.85
C GLU A 65 1.89 -14.40 -5.15
N LEU A 66 2.24 -13.21 -5.64
CA LEU A 66 3.13 -13.02 -6.78
C LEU A 66 4.59 -13.08 -6.34
N ASP A 67 5.51 -13.27 -7.29
CA ASP A 67 6.96 -13.37 -7.01
C ASP A 67 7.55 -12.16 -6.26
N ASN A 68 6.92 -10.98 -6.38
CA ASN A 68 7.33 -9.76 -5.68
C ASN A 68 6.72 -9.61 -4.27
N GLY A 69 5.87 -10.56 -3.83
CA GLY A 69 5.21 -10.57 -2.53
C GLY A 69 3.90 -9.79 -2.47
N VAL A 70 3.37 -9.31 -3.61
CA VAL A 70 2.01 -8.76 -3.68
C VAL A 70 1.02 -9.91 -3.73
N TYR A 71 -0.06 -9.83 -2.95
CA TYR A 71 -1.18 -10.76 -3.10
C TYR A 71 -2.20 -10.21 -4.07
N LEU A 72 -2.58 -11.00 -5.08
CA LEU A 72 -3.48 -10.60 -6.16
C LEU A 72 -4.77 -11.43 -6.15
N ASN A 73 -5.89 -10.74 -6.37
CA ASN A 73 -7.15 -11.31 -6.83
C ASN A 73 -7.59 -10.59 -8.11
N ILE A 74 -7.96 -11.32 -9.15
CA ILE A 74 -8.55 -10.74 -10.36
C ILE A 74 -10.08 -10.83 -10.26
N VAL A 75 -10.73 -9.69 -10.06
CA VAL A 75 -12.19 -9.56 -9.99
C VAL A 75 -12.79 -9.48 -11.39
N ASN A 76 -12.15 -8.72 -12.27
CA ASN A 76 -12.51 -8.58 -13.68
C ASN A 76 -11.23 -8.42 -14.50
N LYS A 77 -11.04 -9.28 -15.50
CA LYS A 77 -9.82 -9.31 -16.31
C LYS A 77 -9.68 -8.14 -17.28
N GLY A 78 -10.73 -7.35 -17.50
CA GLY A 78 -10.77 -6.31 -18.51
C GLY A 78 -10.80 -6.88 -19.92
N ASN A 79 -10.44 -6.06 -20.90
CA ASN A 79 -10.37 -6.47 -22.31
C ASN A 79 -9.03 -7.17 -22.65
N SER A 80 -8.79 -7.41 -23.93
CA SER A 80 -7.57 -8.07 -24.43
C SER A 80 -6.37 -7.13 -24.59
N GLU A 81 -6.54 -5.82 -24.44
CA GLU A 81 -5.43 -4.86 -24.50
C GLU A 81 -4.46 -5.13 -23.34
N ARG A 82 -3.16 -4.90 -23.54
CA ARG A 82 -2.15 -5.13 -22.50
C ARG A 82 -1.32 -3.87 -22.28
N ALA A 83 -1.07 -3.56 -21.01
CA ALA A 83 -0.21 -2.45 -20.67
C ALA A 83 1.21 -2.75 -21.13
N VAL A 84 1.81 -1.81 -21.86
CA VAL A 84 3.18 -1.89 -22.34
C VAL A 84 4.06 -1.11 -21.36
N LEU A 85 5.08 -1.79 -20.82
CA LEU A 85 6.02 -1.21 -19.86
C LEU A 85 6.65 0.05 -20.45
N GLY A 86 6.59 1.14 -19.70
CA GLY A 86 7.10 2.45 -20.06
C GLY A 86 6.28 3.23 -21.09
N GLN A 87 5.17 2.69 -21.60
CA GLN A 87 4.38 3.33 -22.65
C GLN A 87 2.93 3.57 -22.23
N THR A 88 2.27 2.59 -21.62
CA THR A 88 0.86 2.73 -21.28
C THR A 88 0.70 3.63 -20.07
N ALA A 89 -0.03 4.72 -20.25
CA ALA A 89 -0.50 5.58 -19.18
C ALA A 89 -1.76 4.96 -18.55
N ILE A 90 -1.77 4.87 -17.22
CA ILE A 90 -2.79 4.21 -16.42
C ILE A 90 -3.49 5.26 -15.59
N ARG A 91 -4.81 5.29 -15.71
CA ARG A 91 -5.72 5.95 -14.77
C ARG A 91 -6.23 4.91 -13.78
N SER A 92 -6.02 5.14 -12.50
CA SER A 92 -6.45 4.22 -11.43
C SER A 92 -7.39 4.89 -10.44
N ARG A 93 -8.47 4.18 -10.11
CA ARG A 93 -9.38 4.50 -8.99
C ARG A 93 -9.43 3.29 -8.08
N PHE A 94 -9.41 3.50 -6.77
CA PHE A 94 -9.32 2.40 -5.82
C PHE A 94 -10.06 2.68 -4.51
N ILE A 95 -10.30 1.60 -3.77
CA ILE A 95 -10.62 1.60 -2.33
C ILE A 95 -9.42 0.98 -1.63
N ALA A 96 -8.70 1.74 -0.82
CA ALA A 96 -7.48 1.32 -0.15
C ALA A 96 -7.64 1.41 1.37
N ARG A 97 -7.33 0.33 2.06
CA ARG A 97 -7.40 0.23 3.52
C ARG A 97 -6.01 0.05 4.11
N MET A 98 -5.65 0.94 5.03
CA MET A 98 -4.51 0.78 5.93
C MET A 98 -5.01 0.00 7.15
N PHE A 99 -4.47 -1.21 7.34
CA PHE A 99 -5.01 -2.19 8.29
C PHE A 99 -4.04 -2.51 9.45
N MET A 100 -2.89 -1.85 9.52
CA MET A 100 -1.91 -2.04 10.59
C MET A 100 -2.16 -1.08 11.76
N GLU A 101 -2.65 -1.60 12.89
CA GLU A 101 -3.11 -0.82 14.07
C GLU A 101 -2.07 0.14 14.67
N ASN A 102 -0.78 -0.15 14.56
CA ASN A 102 0.31 0.64 15.16
C ASN A 102 1.19 1.33 14.11
N SER A 103 0.61 1.67 12.96
CA SER A 103 1.24 2.48 11.93
C SER A 103 1.23 3.96 12.29
N SER A 104 2.29 4.69 11.95
CA SER A 104 2.28 6.17 11.97
C SER A 104 1.38 6.77 10.88
N MET A 105 1.00 5.99 9.87
CA MET A 105 -0.03 6.38 8.88
C MET A 105 -1.45 6.19 9.40
N GLY A 106 -1.59 5.59 10.60
CA GLY A 106 -2.88 5.24 11.17
C GLY A 106 -3.56 4.07 10.45
N THR A 107 -4.82 3.86 10.80
CA THR A 107 -5.74 2.95 10.11
C THR A 107 -6.85 3.77 9.45
N GLY A 108 -7.40 3.27 8.35
CA GLY A 108 -8.45 3.98 7.63
C GLY A 108 -8.64 3.51 6.21
N THR A 109 -9.66 4.05 5.56
CA THR A 109 -10.00 3.73 4.17
C THR A 109 -9.98 5.00 3.33
N VAL A 110 -9.29 4.94 2.20
CA VAL A 110 -9.32 5.93 1.13
C VAL A 110 -10.21 5.37 0.03
N ASP A 111 -11.26 6.11 -0.33
CA ASP A 111 -12.24 5.69 -1.35
C ASP A 111 -12.29 6.67 -2.53
N LEU A 112 -11.73 6.25 -3.67
CA LEU A 112 -11.75 6.96 -4.94
C LEU A 112 -12.63 6.27 -6.00
N LEU A 113 -13.38 5.22 -5.63
CA LEU A 113 -14.09 4.35 -6.58
C LEU A 113 -15.52 4.00 -6.18
N GLY A 114 -15.81 3.89 -4.88
CA GLY A 114 -17.08 3.51 -4.30
C GLY A 114 -18.20 4.53 -4.51
N PRO A 115 -19.41 4.22 -4.05
CA PRO A 115 -20.61 5.05 -4.30
C PRO A 115 -20.50 6.47 -3.74
N ASN A 116 -19.67 6.68 -2.72
CA ASN A 116 -19.49 7.97 -2.07
C ASN A 116 -18.26 8.74 -2.58
N SER A 117 -17.59 8.25 -3.63
CA SER A 117 -16.37 8.86 -4.18
C SER A 117 -16.64 10.04 -5.13
N ASN A 118 -17.84 10.64 -5.08
CA ASN A 118 -18.19 11.75 -5.96
C ASN A 118 -17.29 12.97 -5.70
N GLY A 119 -16.79 13.60 -6.77
CA GLY A 119 -15.82 14.70 -6.68
C GLY A 119 -14.37 14.27 -6.45
N THR A 120 -14.07 12.98 -6.28
CA THR A 120 -12.68 12.49 -6.21
C THR A 120 -12.08 12.37 -7.61
N HIS A 121 -10.76 12.51 -7.70
CA HIS A 121 -9.99 12.32 -8.93
C HIS A 121 -9.24 10.98 -8.91
N PRO A 122 -9.02 10.34 -10.09
CA PRO A 122 -8.15 9.19 -10.16
C PRO A 122 -6.69 9.59 -9.89
N VAL A 123 -5.85 8.61 -9.59
CA VAL A 123 -4.40 8.76 -9.72
C VAL A 123 -3.99 8.35 -11.13
N GLU A 124 -2.98 9.01 -11.71
CA GLU A 124 -2.52 8.72 -13.06
C GLU A 124 -1.01 8.52 -13.07
N PHE A 125 -0.55 7.40 -13.61
CA PHE A 125 0.87 7.03 -13.66
C PHE A 125 1.17 6.26 -14.94
N ARG A 126 2.44 6.10 -15.28
CA ARG A 126 2.85 5.30 -16.43
C ARG A 126 3.27 3.92 -15.96
N TYR A 127 2.79 2.86 -16.61
CA TYR A 127 3.16 1.50 -16.20
C TYR A 127 4.68 1.32 -16.27
N GLY A 128 5.31 0.91 -15.15
CA GLY A 128 6.76 0.84 -15.00
C GLY A 128 7.44 2.13 -14.48
N TYR A 129 6.71 3.24 -14.41
CA TYR A 129 7.17 4.51 -13.83
C TYR A 129 6.12 5.04 -12.85
N TYR A 130 6.32 4.73 -11.58
CA TYR A 130 5.35 4.97 -10.51
C TYR A 130 5.48 6.37 -9.90
N THR A 131 5.39 7.37 -10.77
CA THR A 131 5.27 8.78 -10.43
C THR A 131 4.02 9.35 -11.09
N SER A 132 3.43 10.37 -10.49
CA SER A 132 2.26 11.06 -11.05
C SER A 132 2.54 11.59 -12.45
N LEU A 133 1.57 11.44 -13.36
CA LEU A 133 1.57 12.09 -14.68
C LEU A 133 1.24 13.58 -14.59
N ASN A 134 0.76 14.06 -13.45
CA ASN A 134 0.41 15.46 -13.21
C ASN A 134 1.23 16.04 -12.05
N PRO A 135 2.57 16.06 -12.11
CA PRO A 135 3.43 16.39 -10.97
C PRO A 135 3.29 17.85 -10.49
N ASP A 136 2.84 18.75 -11.36
CA ASP A 136 2.61 20.15 -11.02
C ASP A 136 1.37 20.36 -10.13
N TYR A 137 0.51 19.35 -10.03
CA TYR A 137 -0.67 19.34 -9.19
C TYR A 137 -0.43 18.45 -7.97
N SER A 138 -0.30 19.06 -6.79
CA SER A 138 -0.17 18.30 -5.55
C SER A 138 -1.50 17.63 -5.22
N TYR A 139 -1.59 16.33 -5.50
CA TYR A 139 -2.73 15.50 -5.14
C TYR A 139 -2.35 14.53 -4.03
N THR A 140 -3.01 14.64 -2.88
CA THR A 140 -2.71 13.83 -1.69
C THR A 140 -2.68 12.34 -1.98
N TRP A 141 -3.56 11.85 -2.86
CA TRP A 141 -3.66 10.41 -3.12
C TRP A 141 -2.61 9.87 -4.10
N ASP A 142 -1.78 10.73 -4.70
CA ASP A 142 -0.63 10.30 -5.48
C ASP A 142 0.40 9.53 -4.62
N MET A 143 0.34 9.66 -3.29
CA MET A 143 1.12 8.81 -2.37
C MET A 143 0.82 7.30 -2.53
N PHE A 144 -0.29 6.91 -3.14
CA PHE A 144 -0.61 5.50 -3.40
C PHE A 144 -0.05 5.01 -4.74
N ILE A 145 0.53 5.88 -5.57
CA ILE A 145 1.22 5.47 -6.80
C ILE A 145 2.50 4.73 -6.42
N CYS A 146 2.57 3.45 -6.76
CA CYS A 146 3.68 2.59 -6.41
C CYS A 146 3.73 1.34 -7.31
N GLU A 147 4.83 0.58 -7.21
CA GLU A 147 4.99 -0.68 -7.94
C GLU A 147 3.88 -1.68 -7.60
N GLY A 148 3.52 -1.78 -6.32
CA GLY A 148 2.46 -2.67 -5.87
C GLY A 148 1.10 -2.33 -6.45
N LEU A 149 0.75 -1.05 -6.61
CA LEU A 149 -0.48 -0.62 -7.30
C LEU A 149 -0.48 -1.02 -8.78
N GLY A 150 0.69 -1.16 -9.41
CA GLY A 150 0.83 -1.63 -10.78
C GLY A 150 0.90 -3.16 -10.93
N ALA A 151 1.05 -3.91 -9.84
CA ALA A 151 1.40 -5.34 -9.89
C ALA A 151 0.36 -6.24 -10.58
N GLY A 152 -0.90 -5.80 -10.68
CA GLY A 152 -1.93 -6.53 -11.41
C GLY A 152 -1.87 -6.37 -12.94
N LEU A 153 -1.24 -5.32 -13.45
CA LEU A 153 -1.24 -4.95 -14.88
C LEU A 153 -0.69 -6.02 -15.84
N PRO A 154 0.31 -6.85 -15.48
CA PRO A 154 0.75 -7.97 -16.34
C PRO A 154 -0.36 -8.98 -16.66
N TYR A 155 -1.36 -9.12 -15.79
CA TYR A 155 -2.34 -10.22 -15.83
C TYR A 155 -3.69 -9.81 -16.41
N VAL A 156 -3.92 -8.51 -16.60
CA VAL A 156 -5.23 -7.94 -16.94
C VAL A 156 -5.13 -6.95 -18.10
N GLY A 157 -6.26 -6.57 -18.67
CA GLY A 157 -6.34 -5.54 -19.70
C GLY A 157 -6.99 -4.24 -19.26
N ASP A 158 -7.35 -3.41 -20.23
CA ASP A 158 -8.05 -2.16 -19.97
C ASP A 158 -9.43 -2.43 -19.33
N SER A 159 -9.86 -1.51 -18.48
CA SER A 159 -11.08 -1.59 -17.67
C SER A 159 -11.13 -2.73 -16.66
N ALA A 160 -10.00 -3.37 -16.36
CA ALA A 160 -9.90 -4.43 -15.36
C ALA A 160 -10.14 -3.95 -13.93
N VAL A 161 -10.52 -4.91 -13.07
CA VAL A 161 -10.68 -4.71 -11.63
C VAL A 161 -9.94 -5.82 -10.88
N VAL A 162 -9.11 -5.43 -9.91
CA VAL A 162 -8.35 -6.36 -9.06
C VAL A 162 -8.48 -5.99 -7.58
N LYS A 163 -8.10 -6.90 -6.70
CA LYS A 163 -7.76 -6.60 -5.29
C LYS A 163 -6.29 -6.88 -5.08
N LEU A 164 -5.63 -6.10 -4.22
CA LEU A 164 -4.20 -6.22 -3.96
C LEU A 164 -3.90 -6.06 -2.47
N ILE A 165 -3.15 -6.98 -1.88
CA ILE A 165 -2.49 -6.73 -0.58
C ILE A 165 -1.02 -6.46 -0.89
N VAL A 166 -0.60 -5.22 -0.65
CA VAL A 166 0.71 -4.71 -1.06
C VAL A 166 1.60 -4.53 0.17
N PRO A 167 2.77 -5.19 0.23
CA PRO A 167 3.73 -4.97 1.29
C PRO A 167 4.33 -3.56 1.20
N PHE A 168 4.70 -2.98 2.35
CA PHE A 168 5.18 -1.60 2.42
C PHE A 168 6.39 -1.34 1.51
N LYS A 169 7.24 -2.36 1.28
CA LYS A 169 8.41 -2.28 0.38
C LYS A 169 8.03 -1.90 -1.05
N LEU A 170 6.84 -2.28 -1.49
CA LEU A 170 6.31 -2.02 -2.84
C LEU A 170 5.31 -0.87 -2.87
N MET A 171 5.12 -0.17 -1.75
CA MET A 171 4.37 1.08 -1.67
C MET A 171 5.28 2.29 -1.94
N SER A 172 4.75 3.52 -1.90
CA SER A 172 5.56 4.74 -2.03
C SER A 172 6.42 5.01 -0.78
N SER A 173 7.26 6.04 -0.84
CA SER A 173 8.20 6.41 0.23
C SER A 173 7.54 6.63 1.60
N ASP A 174 6.31 7.16 1.64
CA ASP A 174 5.58 7.43 2.89
C ASP A 174 5.23 6.13 3.63
N PHE A 175 4.72 5.15 2.87
CA PHE A 175 4.41 3.83 3.38
C PHE A 175 5.66 3.01 3.69
N GLN A 176 6.70 3.13 2.86
CA GLN A 176 7.99 2.48 3.12
C GLN A 176 8.61 2.96 4.44
N SER A 177 8.55 4.27 4.68
CA SER A 177 9.12 4.89 5.89
C SER A 177 8.32 4.57 7.16
N SER A 178 7.01 4.34 7.03
CA SER A 178 6.15 3.93 8.14
C SER A 178 6.06 2.41 8.34
N GLY A 179 6.54 1.62 7.38
CA GLY A 179 6.42 0.16 7.35
C GLY A 179 4.98 -0.32 7.11
N THR A 180 4.14 0.49 6.46
CA THR A 180 2.69 0.27 6.39
C THR A 180 2.27 -0.48 5.13
N PRO A 181 1.78 -1.73 5.23
CA PRO A 181 1.15 -2.40 4.11
C PRO A 181 -0.23 -1.82 3.82
N VAL A 182 -0.70 -1.98 2.59
CA VAL A 182 -2.01 -1.50 2.14
C VAL A 182 -2.80 -2.64 1.52
N PHE A 183 -4.07 -2.76 1.91
CA PHE A 183 -5.02 -3.61 1.22
C PHE A 183 -5.89 -2.76 0.29
N PHE A 184 -5.63 -2.84 -1.01
CA PHE A 184 -6.53 -2.33 -2.03
C PHE A 184 -7.68 -3.31 -2.21
N GLU A 185 -8.81 -3.03 -1.55
CA GLU A 185 -10.01 -3.84 -1.59
C GLU A 185 -10.64 -3.86 -2.99
N LYS A 186 -10.36 -2.82 -3.79
CA LYS A 186 -10.71 -2.73 -5.19
C LYS A 186 -9.79 -1.74 -5.89
N VAL A 187 -9.25 -2.10 -7.05
CA VAL A 187 -8.53 -1.21 -7.96
C VAL A 187 -9.14 -1.36 -9.34
N LYS A 188 -9.53 -0.26 -9.97
CA LYS A 188 -9.94 -0.22 -11.37
C LYS A 188 -8.85 0.44 -12.20
N TYR A 189 -8.33 -0.29 -13.19
CA TYR A 189 -7.42 0.27 -14.18
C TYR A 189 -8.20 0.76 -15.40
N THR A 190 -7.77 1.88 -15.97
CA THR A 190 -8.23 2.36 -17.27
C THR A 190 -7.03 2.89 -18.05
N PHE A 191 -6.86 2.44 -19.28
CA PHE A 191 -5.72 2.86 -20.10
C PHE A 191 -6.06 4.20 -20.75
N ILE A 192 -5.16 5.17 -20.60
CA ILE A 192 -5.28 6.50 -21.19
C ILE A 192 -4.81 6.39 -22.65
N LYS A 193 -5.63 6.88 -23.59
CA LYS A 193 -5.41 6.82 -25.03
C LYS A 193 -4.92 8.14 -25.58
#